data_AF-A0A1U9NGA6-F1
#
_entry.id   AF-A0A1U9NGA6-F1
#
_cell.length_a   1.000
_cell.length_b   1.000
_cell.length_c   1.000
_cell.angle_alpha   90.00
_cell.angle_beta   90.00
_cell.angle_gamma   90.00
#
_symmetry.space_group_name_H-M   'P 1'
#
loop_
_entity.id
_entity.type
_entity.pdbx_description
1 polymer ?
#
loop_
_entity_poly.entity_id
_entity_poly.type
_entity_poly.pdbx_seq_one_letter_code
_entity_poly.pdbx_strand_id
1 'polypeptide(L)'
;MAKKKSSGLTPKQLRVIEDLFTGVDEMEILRKHKLSRKVFRRWMDEETFMGELRCRMRSAKLQSEMVISRYAQMAAMKLVQLTDSEKEETARKACLDIISLPMPEDKPVEDADDVRLAEGLTTQMASRLLEVMAGGGKAKKDS
;
A
#
# COMPACT_ATOMS: atom_id res chain seq x y z
N MET A 1 36.58 -28.04 12.99
CA MET A 1 35.47 -27.07 12.83
C MET A 1 35.79 -26.15 11.66
N ALA A 2 35.06 -26.28 10.55
CA ALA A 2 35.34 -25.49 9.34
C ALA A 2 34.89 -24.04 9.54
N LYS A 3 35.82 -23.10 9.36
CA LYS A 3 35.62 -21.65 9.41
C LYS A 3 34.57 -21.27 8.36
N LYS A 4 33.32 -20.99 8.75
CA LYS A 4 32.32 -20.37 7.88
C LYS A 4 32.85 -18.99 7.49
N LYS A 5 33.49 -18.89 6.32
CA LYS A 5 33.75 -17.59 5.69
C LYS A 5 32.39 -16.91 5.54
N SER A 6 32.19 -15.80 6.23
CA SER A 6 31.09 -14.87 5.97
C SER A 6 31.30 -14.27 4.58
N SER A 7 30.93 -15.00 3.54
CA SER A 7 31.03 -14.52 2.16
C SER A 7 29.88 -13.56 1.91
N GLY A 8 30.20 -12.26 1.84
CA GLY A 8 29.29 -11.28 1.26
C GLY A 8 28.90 -11.69 -0.16
N LEU A 9 27.77 -11.14 -0.64
CA LEU A 9 27.27 -11.44 -1.98
C LEU A 9 28.26 -11.00 -3.04
N THR A 10 28.44 -11.85 -4.04
CA THR A 10 29.27 -11.50 -5.20
C THR A 10 28.59 -10.41 -6.03
N PRO A 11 29.35 -9.58 -6.77
CA PRO A 11 28.76 -8.59 -7.68
C PRO A 11 27.80 -9.20 -8.71
N LYS A 12 28.04 -10.45 -9.12
CA LYS A 12 27.16 -11.19 -10.02
C LYS A 12 25.82 -11.55 -9.35
N GLN A 13 25.86 -12.01 -8.10
CA GLN A 13 24.64 -12.26 -7.31
C GLN A 13 23.83 -10.98 -7.14
N LEU A 14 24.46 -9.84 -6.85
CA LEU A 14 23.77 -8.56 -6.72
C LEU A 14 23.05 -8.12 -8.00
N ARG A 15 23.67 -8.32 -9.17
CA ARG A 15 23.04 -8.04 -10.47
C ARG A 15 21.87 -8.99 -10.77
N VAL A 16 21.98 -10.26 -10.37
CA VAL A 16 20.86 -11.20 -10.49
C VAL A 16 19.70 -10.80 -9.58
N ILE A 17 19.98 -10.38 -8.34
CA ILE A 17 18.94 -9.87 -7.42
C ILE A 17 18.27 -8.63 -8.00
N GLU A 18 19.03 -7.73 -8.63
CA GLU A 18 18.48 -6.55 -9.30
C GLU A 18 17.55 -6.94 -10.45
N ASP A 19 17.95 -7.88 -11.31
CA ASP A 19 17.10 -8.36 -12.40
C ASP A 19 15.85 -9.11 -11.90
N LEU A 20 15.96 -9.90 -10.83
CA LEU A 20 14.80 -10.52 -10.17
C LEU A 20 13.84 -9.45 -9.64
N PHE A 21 14.38 -8.40 -9.02
CA PHE A 21 13.59 -7.34 -8.42
C PHE A 21 12.89 -6.47 -9.49
N THR A 22 13.45 -6.33 -10.68
CA THR A 22 12.79 -5.66 -11.82
C THR A 22 11.77 -6.53 -12.54
N GLY A 23 11.61 -7.81 -12.15
CA GLY A 23 10.62 -8.73 -12.70
C GLY A 23 11.07 -9.48 -13.95
N VAL A 24 12.37 -9.55 -14.23
CA VAL A 24 12.91 -10.36 -15.32
C VAL A 24 12.67 -11.84 -15.02
N ASP A 25 12.28 -12.62 -16.02
CA ASP A 25 11.98 -14.03 -15.85
C ASP A 25 13.23 -14.88 -15.56
N GLU A 26 13.05 -16.04 -14.91
CA GLU A 26 14.15 -16.95 -14.54
C GLU A 26 14.98 -17.37 -15.76
N MET A 27 14.34 -17.69 -16.88
CA MET A 27 15.03 -18.21 -18.07
C MET A 27 15.89 -17.12 -18.73
N GLU A 28 15.39 -15.90 -18.77
CA GLU A 28 16.12 -14.73 -19.24
C GLU A 28 17.30 -14.40 -18.31
N ILE A 29 17.13 -14.48 -16.99
CA ILE A 29 18.21 -14.30 -16.01
C ILE A 29 19.32 -15.34 -16.22
N LEU A 30 18.95 -16.62 -16.37
CA LEU A 30 19.91 -17.71 -16.59
C LEU A 30 20.71 -17.46 -17.88
N ARG A 31 20.05 -17.02 -18.95
CA ARG A 31 20.69 -16.68 -20.23
C ARG A 31 21.60 -15.45 -20.10
N LYS A 32 21.08 -14.34 -19.56
CA LYS A 32 21.77 -13.05 -19.42
C LYS A 32 23.04 -13.17 -18.58
N HIS A 33 22.96 -13.92 -17.48
CA HIS A 33 24.09 -14.09 -16.56
C HIS A 33 24.93 -15.34 -16.83
N LYS A 34 24.62 -16.12 -17.88
CA LYS A 34 25.28 -17.39 -18.20
C LYS A 34 25.34 -18.30 -16.96
N LEU A 35 24.20 -18.47 -16.30
CA LEU A 35 24.06 -19.30 -15.11
C LEU A 35 23.42 -20.64 -15.47
N SER A 36 23.91 -21.70 -14.84
CA SER A 36 23.20 -22.97 -14.87
C SER A 36 22.07 -22.93 -13.85
N ARG A 37 20.97 -23.64 -14.17
CA ARG A 37 19.81 -23.73 -13.28
C ARG A 37 20.16 -24.30 -11.90
N LYS A 38 21.14 -25.20 -11.83
CA LYS A 38 21.63 -25.76 -10.56
C LYS A 38 22.30 -24.70 -9.69
N VAL A 39 23.12 -23.83 -10.27
CA VAL A 39 23.77 -22.73 -9.53
C VAL A 39 22.74 -21.72 -9.04
N PHE A 40 21.79 -21.36 -9.89
CA PHE A 40 20.73 -20.44 -9.53
C PHE A 40 19.88 -20.97 -8.36
N ARG A 41 19.43 -22.24 -8.42
CA ARG A 41 18.70 -22.86 -7.30
C ARG A 41 19.52 -22.85 -6.02
N ARG A 42 20.82 -23.19 -6.09
CA ARG A 42 21.71 -23.13 -4.93
C ARG A 42 21.74 -21.72 -4.32
N TRP A 43 21.79 -20.67 -5.14
CA TRP A 43 21.71 -19.29 -4.64
C TRP A 43 20.35 -18.98 -4.01
N MET A 44 19.25 -19.48 -4.56
CA MET A 44 17.92 -19.34 -3.95
C MET A 44 17.81 -20.07 -2.61
N ASP A 45 18.61 -21.11 -2.38
CA ASP A 45 18.67 -21.82 -1.08
C ASP A 45 19.70 -21.17 -0.11
N GLU A 46 20.52 -20.23 -0.58
CA GLU A 46 21.51 -19.52 0.24
C GLU A 46 20.83 -18.37 1.02
N GLU A 47 20.86 -18.44 2.35
CA GLU A 47 20.22 -17.46 3.24
C GLU A 47 20.72 -16.02 3.03
N THR A 48 22.00 -15.85 2.66
CA THR A 48 22.57 -14.52 2.38
C THR A 48 21.96 -13.90 1.13
N PHE A 49 21.74 -14.70 0.09
CA PHE A 49 21.16 -14.25 -1.17
C PHE A 49 19.67 -13.93 -1.01
N MET A 50 18.92 -14.85 -0.39
CA MET A 50 17.49 -14.63 -0.09
C MET A 50 17.27 -13.54 0.96
N GLY A 51 18.19 -13.37 1.89
CA GLY A 51 18.17 -12.29 2.88
C GLY A 51 18.24 -10.91 2.21
N GLU A 52 19.16 -10.71 1.27
CA GLU A 52 19.28 -9.47 0.51
C GLU A 52 18.07 -9.23 -0.39
N LEU A 53 17.58 -10.26 -1.10
CA LEU A 53 16.38 -10.13 -1.93
C LEU A 53 15.17 -9.71 -1.08
N ARG A 54 14.94 -10.35 0.07
CA ARG A 54 13.88 -9.96 1.03
C ARG A 54 14.12 -8.57 1.60
N CYS A 55 15.36 -8.16 1.83
CA CYS A 55 15.70 -6.81 2.28
C CYS A 55 15.22 -5.77 1.26
N ARG A 56 15.55 -5.96 -0.03
CA ARG A 56 15.10 -5.06 -1.10
C ARG A 56 13.58 -5.01 -1.24
N MET A 57 12.91 -6.17 -1.19
CA MET A 57 11.45 -6.22 -1.21
C MET A 57 10.82 -5.44 -0.07
N ARG A 58 11.35 -5.59 1.16
CA ARG A 58 10.88 -4.83 2.32
C ARG A 58 11.11 -3.33 2.18
N SER A 59 12.29 -2.92 1.73
CA SER A 59 12.61 -1.51 1.51
C SER A 59 11.69 -0.88 0.46
N ALA A 60 11.44 -1.58 -0.64
CA ALA A 60 10.52 -1.09 -1.67
C ALA A 60 9.07 -1.00 -1.18
N LYS A 61 8.62 -2.00 -0.41
CA LYS A 61 7.31 -1.96 0.26
C LYS A 61 7.21 -0.75 1.18
N LEU A 62 8.19 -0.54 2.06
CA LEU A 62 8.20 0.60 2.97
C LEU A 62 8.20 1.93 2.22
N GLN A 63 8.97 2.05 1.13
CA GLN A 63 8.95 3.25 0.29
C GLN A 63 7.57 3.48 -0.33
N SER A 64 6.91 2.43 -0.83
CA SER A 64 5.56 2.55 -1.39
C SER A 64 4.55 3.00 -0.32
N GLU A 65 4.63 2.45 0.89
CA GLU A 65 3.78 2.81 2.03
C GLU A 65 4.03 4.26 2.46
N MET A 66 5.29 4.72 2.49
CA MET A 66 5.62 6.12 2.79
C MET A 66 5.02 7.08 1.77
N VAL A 67 5.07 6.73 0.47
CA VAL A 67 4.46 7.54 -0.58
C VAL A 67 2.94 7.59 -0.40
N ILE A 68 2.29 6.45 -0.20
CA ILE A 68 0.85 6.37 0.04
C ILE A 68 0.48 7.23 1.25
N SER A 69 1.16 7.05 2.39
CA SER A 69 0.91 7.81 3.62
C SER A 69 1.06 9.32 3.44
N ARG A 70 2.08 9.76 2.68
CA ARG A 70 2.28 11.19 2.37
C ARG A 70 1.11 11.79 1.59
N TYR A 71 0.52 11.01 0.68
CA TYR A 71 -0.59 11.48 -0.15
C TYR A 71 -1.97 11.13 0.42
N ALA A 72 -2.04 10.29 1.45
CA ALA A 72 -3.29 9.83 2.04
C ALA A 72 -4.16 10.99 2.55
N GLN A 73 -3.57 11.95 3.26
CA GLN A 73 -4.30 13.12 3.77
C GLN A 73 -4.86 13.98 2.62
N MET A 74 -4.06 14.22 1.58
CA MET A 74 -4.49 14.98 0.41
C MET A 74 -5.58 14.24 -0.37
N ALA A 75 -5.46 12.91 -0.51
CA ALA A 75 -6.48 12.07 -1.14
C ALA A 75 -7.79 12.08 -0.35
N ALA A 76 -7.74 11.98 0.98
CA ALA A 76 -8.91 12.07 1.84
C ALA A 76 -9.63 13.43 1.69
N MET A 77 -8.87 14.54 1.69
CA MET A 77 -9.43 15.86 1.45
C MET A 77 -10.09 15.97 0.06
N LYS A 78 -9.47 15.38 -0.97
CA LYS A 78 -10.05 15.36 -2.32
C LYS A 78 -11.31 14.51 -2.40
N LEU A 79 -11.37 13.38 -1.71
CA LEU A 79 -12.58 12.56 -1.62
C LEU A 79 -13.73 13.33 -0.97
N VAL A 80 -13.47 14.05 0.13
CA VAL A 80 -14.47 14.93 0.76
C VAL A 80 -14.92 16.04 -0.19
N GLN A 81 -14.02 16.65 -0.98
CA GLN A 81 -14.44 17.63 -1.99
C GLN A 81 -15.33 17.02 -3.08
N LEU A 82 -15.10 15.76 -3.45
CA LEU A 82 -15.90 15.06 -4.45
C LEU A 82 -17.29 14.68 -3.95
N THR A 83 -17.54 14.62 -2.63
CA THR A 83 -18.90 14.40 -2.11
C THR A 83 -19.83 15.58 -2.40
N ASP A 84 -19.29 16.78 -2.58
CA ASP A 84 -20.05 17.99 -2.95
C ASP A 84 -20.15 18.17 -4.48
N SER A 85 -19.83 17.14 -5.28
CA SER A 85 -19.92 17.22 -6.74
C SER A 85 -21.38 17.23 -7.22
N GLU A 86 -21.67 18.07 -8.22
CA GLU A 86 -22.96 18.09 -8.92
C GLU A 86 -23.27 16.77 -9.67
N LYS A 87 -22.26 15.91 -9.87
CA LYS A 87 -22.44 14.58 -10.46
C LYS A 87 -22.76 13.57 -9.36
N GLU A 88 -24.04 13.23 -9.26
CA GLU A 88 -24.56 12.28 -8.25
C GLU A 88 -23.77 10.97 -8.20
N GLU A 89 -23.41 10.38 -9.35
CA GLU A 89 -22.64 9.14 -9.38
C GLU A 89 -21.21 9.32 -8.82
N THR A 90 -20.57 10.45 -9.08
CA THR A 90 -19.24 10.78 -8.56
C THR A 90 -19.29 11.01 -7.06
N ALA A 91 -20.28 11.77 -6.58
CA ALA A 91 -20.50 11.99 -5.15
C ALA A 91 -20.77 10.67 -4.41
N ARG A 92 -21.65 9.82 -4.97
CA ARG A 92 -21.96 8.49 -4.40
C ARG A 92 -20.73 7.59 -4.33
N LYS A 93 -19.91 7.55 -5.38
CA LYS A 93 -18.66 6.78 -5.39
C LYS A 93 -17.67 7.31 -4.37
N ALA A 94 -17.50 8.63 -4.26
CA ALA A 94 -16.63 9.23 -3.25
C ALA A 94 -17.08 8.89 -1.83
N CYS A 95 -18.39 8.91 -1.54
CA CYS A 95 -18.93 8.48 -0.25
C CYS A 95 -18.63 6.99 0.03
N LEU A 96 -18.81 6.11 -0.97
CA LEU A 96 -18.50 4.69 -0.83
C LEU A 96 -17.00 4.45 -0.59
N ASP A 97 -16.14 5.19 -1.30
CA ASP A 97 -14.70 5.10 -1.13
C ASP A 97 -14.28 5.53 0.29
N ILE A 98 -14.87 6.60 0.84
CA ILE A 98 -14.63 7.06 2.22
C ILE A 98 -15.04 5.98 3.23
N ILE A 99 -16.22 5.37 3.07
CA ILE A 99 -16.72 4.32 3.98
C ILE A 99 -15.89 3.04 3.88
N SER A 100 -15.35 2.75 2.70
CA SER A 100 -14.55 1.54 2.44
C SER A 100 -13.08 1.69 2.85
N LEU A 101 -12.65 2.87 3.30
CA LEU A 101 -11.30 3.05 3.81
C LEU A 101 -11.10 2.13 5.03
N PRO A 102 -10.03 1.32 5.05
CA PRO A 102 -9.73 0.49 6.20
C PRO A 102 -9.49 1.41 7.40
N MET A 103 -10.37 1.37 8.38
CA MET A 103 -10.10 1.99 9.68
C MET A 103 -8.84 1.33 10.23
N PRO A 104 -7.85 2.11 10.73
CA PRO A 104 -6.78 1.52 11.50
C PRO A 104 -7.45 0.79 12.68
N GLU A 105 -7.33 -0.54 12.73
CA GLU A 105 -7.74 -1.28 13.91
C GLU A 105 -7.01 -0.67 15.11
N ASP A 106 -7.77 -0.22 16.11
CA ASP A 106 -7.29 0.25 17.40
C ASP A 106 -6.43 -0.84 18.04
N LYS A 107 -5.14 -0.85 17.73
CA LYS A 107 -4.16 -1.36 18.67
C LYS A 107 -4.17 -0.37 19.83
N PRO A 108 -4.44 -0.82 21.07
CA PRO A 108 -4.41 0.08 22.21
C PRO A 108 -2.97 0.60 22.33
N VAL A 109 -2.79 1.85 21.95
CA VAL A 109 -1.61 2.62 22.29
C VAL A 109 -1.84 2.98 23.76
N GLU A 110 -1.17 2.25 24.65
CA GLU A 110 -0.95 2.70 26.02
C GLU A 110 -0.09 3.96 25.96
N ASP A 111 -0.71 5.10 25.69
CA ASP A 111 -0.21 6.41 26.09
C ASP A 111 -1.42 7.35 26.20
N ALA A 112 -1.72 7.70 27.43
CA ALA A 112 -2.69 8.71 27.79
C ALA A 112 -2.24 10.06 27.23
N ASP A 113 -2.89 10.56 26.17
CA ASP A 113 -3.20 11.98 25.92
C ASP A 113 -3.68 12.28 24.48
N ASP A 114 -4.59 11.49 23.90
CA ASP A 114 -5.24 11.89 22.63
C ASP A 114 -6.75 11.63 22.61
N VAL A 115 -7.47 12.44 23.38
CA VAL A 115 -8.95 12.53 23.36
C VAL A 115 -9.42 13.48 22.24
N ARG A 116 -8.65 13.74 21.18
CA ARG A 116 -9.01 14.79 20.19
C ARG A 116 -9.26 14.35 18.76
N LEU A 117 -9.13 13.06 18.43
CA LEU A 117 -9.43 12.57 17.08
C LEU A 117 -10.86 12.04 16.88
N ALA A 118 -11.65 11.90 17.95
CA ALA A 118 -13.05 11.45 17.87
C ALA A 118 -14.06 12.55 17.51
N GLU A 119 -13.65 13.82 17.39
CA GLU A 119 -14.52 14.95 17.02
C GLU A 119 -14.63 15.18 15.49
N GLY A 120 -14.19 14.23 14.66
CA GLY A 120 -14.05 14.43 13.21
C GLY A 120 -15.30 14.22 12.34
N LEU A 121 -16.40 13.70 12.89
CA LEU A 121 -17.67 13.59 12.17
C LEU A 121 -18.67 14.51 12.86
N THR A 122 -18.75 15.75 12.40
CA THR A 122 -19.85 16.62 12.81
C THR A 122 -21.17 15.92 12.49
N THR A 123 -22.14 15.99 13.40
CA THR A 123 -23.48 15.42 13.22
C THR A 123 -24.11 15.86 11.88
N GLN A 124 -23.72 17.03 11.39
CA GLN A 124 -24.12 17.57 10.09
C GLN A 124 -23.55 16.78 8.90
N MET A 125 -22.30 16.32 8.95
CA MET A 125 -21.70 15.47 7.92
C MET A 125 -22.33 14.08 7.91
N ALA A 126 -22.58 13.49 9.08
CA ALA A 126 -23.27 12.20 9.19
C ALA A 126 -24.68 12.26 8.59
N SER A 127 -25.43 13.33 8.89
CA SER A 127 -26.77 13.54 8.33
C SER A 127 -26.75 13.68 6.80
N ARG A 128 -25.78 14.42 6.23
CA ARG A 128 -25.63 14.55 4.78
C ARG A 128 -25.27 13.23 4.09
N LEU A 129 -24.39 12.43 4.70
CA LEU A 129 -24.03 11.10 4.19
C LEU A 129 -25.25 10.16 4.13
N LEU A 130 -26.09 10.19 5.16
CA LEU A 130 -27.32 9.38 5.21
C LEU A 130 -28.37 9.85 4.19
N GLU A 131 -28.52 11.16 3.98
CA GLU A 131 -29.48 11.73 3.03
C GLU A 131 -29.14 11.38 1.56
N VAL A 132 -27.85 11.38 1.21
CA VAL A 132 -27.38 10.96 -0.11
C VAL A 132 -27.55 9.44 -0.33
N MET A 133 -27.34 8.62 0.71
CA MET A 133 -27.55 7.17 0.62
C MET A 133 -29.02 6.78 0.51
N ALA A 134 -29.92 7.55 1.10
CA ALA A 134 -31.36 7.31 1.05
C ALA A 134 -32.00 7.68 -0.31
N GLY A 135 -31.21 8.16 -1.28
CA GLY A 135 -31.71 8.54 -2.60
C GLY A 135 -32.61 9.77 -2.52
N GLY A 136 -32.05 10.90 -2.08
CA GLY A 136 -32.72 12.20 -1.92
C GLY A 136 -33.35 12.76 -3.20
N GLY A 137 -34.38 12.09 -3.70
CA GLY A 137 -35.36 12.65 -4.59
C GLY A 137 -36.17 13.68 -3.81
N LYS A 138 -35.78 14.96 -3.92
CA LYS A 138 -36.74 16.03 -3.71
C LYS A 138 -37.77 15.94 -4.82
N ALA A 139 -38.85 15.24 -4.51
CA ALA A 139 -40.11 15.31 -5.20
C ALA A 139 -40.48 16.78 -5.41
N LYS A 140 -40.53 17.15 -6.68
CA LYS A 140 -41.22 18.31 -7.20
C LYS A 140 -42.61 18.38 -6.56
N LYS A 141 -42.89 19.41 -5.77
CA LYS A 141 -44.25 19.73 -5.34
C LYS A 141 -44.57 21.12 -5.88
N ASP A 142 -45.14 21.11 -7.07
CA ASP A 142 -45.93 22.22 -7.58
C ASP A 142 -47.05 22.51 -6.57
N SER A 143 -47.15 23.77 -6.13
CA SER A 143 -48.43 24.47 -5.93
C SER A 143 -48.19 25.95 -5.68
#